data_AF-F8TVT2-F1
#
_entry.id   AF-F8TVT2-F1
#
_cell.length_a   1.000
_cell.length_b   1.000
_cell.length_c   1.000
_cell.angle_alpha   90.00
_cell.angle_beta   90.00
_cell.angle_gamma   90.00
#
_symmetry.space_group_name_H-M   'P 1'
#
loop_
_entity.id
_entity.type
_entity.pdbx_description
1 polymer ?
#
loop_
_entity_poly.entity_id
_entity_poly.type
_entity_poly.pdbx_seq_one_letter_code
_entity_poly.pdbx_strand_id
1 'polypeptide(L)' 'ENPCGPCSERRKHLFVQDPQTCKCSCKNTDSRCKARQLELNERTCRPLT' A
#
# COMPACT_ATOMS: atom_id res chain seq x y z
N GLU A 1 -14.64 4.28 16.60
CA GLU A 1 -13.40 4.75 15.96
C GLU A 1 -12.55 3.54 15.58
N ASN A 2 -11.77 3.61 14.51
CA ASN A 2 -10.75 2.60 14.24
C ASN A 2 -9.57 2.89 15.19
N PRO A 3 -9.20 1.98 16.09
CA PRO A 3 -8.11 2.21 17.04
C PRO A 3 -6.73 2.30 16.36
N CYS A 4 -6.65 1.92 15.08
CA CYS A 4 -5.41 1.98 14.32
C CYS A 4 -5.09 3.39 13.81
N GLY A 5 -3.82 3.79 13.94
CA GLY A 5 -3.30 4.96 13.26
C GLY A 5 -3.29 4.79 11.73
N PRO A 6 -3.21 5.88 10.95
CA PRO A 6 -3.18 5.82 9.50
C PRO A 6 -1.89 5.17 8.97
N CYS A 7 -1.99 4.36 7.92
CA CYS A 7 -0.81 3.77 7.26
C CYS A 7 0.13 4.79 6.61
N SER A 8 -0.39 5.98 6.26
CA SER A 8 0.38 7.07 5.67
C SER A 8 -0.35 8.38 5.91
N GLU A 9 0.34 9.43 6.31
CA GLU A 9 -0.28 10.75 6.50
C GLU A 9 -0.82 11.33 5.18
N ARG A 10 -0.06 11.20 4.09
CA ARG A 10 -0.40 11.80 2.79
C ARG A 10 -1.10 10.86 1.82
N ARG A 11 -0.83 9.56 1.86
CA ARG A 11 -1.19 8.62 0.76
C ARG A 11 -2.10 7.47 1.22
N LYS A 12 -3.00 7.73 2.17
CA LYS A 12 -3.92 6.73 2.76
C LYS A 12 -4.62 5.84 1.73
N HIS A 13 -5.03 6.41 0.59
CA HIS A 13 -5.77 5.69 -0.45
C HIS A 13 -4.97 4.58 -1.17
N LEU A 14 -3.63 4.57 -1.09
CA LEU A 14 -2.78 3.56 -1.72
C LEU A 14 -2.54 2.33 -0.84
N PHE A 15 -2.86 2.44 0.45
CA PHE A 15 -2.67 1.37 1.44
C PHE A 15 -4.02 0.72 1.76
N VAL A 16 -3.95 -0.54 2.18
CA VAL A 16 -5.02 -1.27 2.87
C VAL A 16 -4.52 -1.52 4.28
N GLN A 17 -5.41 -1.34 5.27
CA GLN A 17 -5.11 -1.62 6.65
C GLN A 17 -5.96 -2.78 7.13
N ASP A 18 -5.32 -3.78 7.74
CA ASP A 18 -6.02 -4.82 8.46
C ASP A 18 -6.60 -4.22 9.77
N PRO A 19 -7.93 -4.27 9.99
CA PRO A 19 -8.55 -3.62 11.14
C PRO A 19 -8.33 -4.37 12.46
N GLN A 20 -7.91 -5.65 12.41
CA GLN A 20 -7.63 -6.45 13.60
C GLN A 20 -6.17 -6.29 14.07
N THR A 21 -5.23 -6.17 13.12
CA THR A 21 -3.78 -6.13 13.40
C THR A 21 -3.13 -4.77 13.18
N CYS A 22 -3.88 -3.81 12.63
CA CYS A 22 -3.40 -2.50 12.18
C CYS A 22 -2.27 -2.53 11.13
N LYS A 23 -1.95 -3.71 10.58
CA LYS A 23 -0.90 -3.88 9.58
C LYS A 23 -1.31 -3.23 8.26
N CYS A 24 -0.34 -2.58 7.63
CA CYS A 24 -0.54 -1.87 6.38
C CYS A 24 0.10 -2.65 5.23
N SER A 25 -0.63 -2.74 4.12
CA SER A 25 -0.15 -3.34 2.87
C SER A 25 -0.53 -2.47 1.68
N CYS A 26 0.14 -2.66 0.54
CA CYS A 26 -0.15 -1.91 -0.68
C CYS A 26 -1.37 -2.48 -1.40
N LYS A 27 -2.21 -1.59 -1.97
CA LYS A 27 -3.27 -2.00 -2.92
C LYS A 27 -2.70 -2.55 -4.22
N ASN A 28 -1.58 -1.99 -4.66
CA ASN A 28 -0.83 -2.54 -5.78
C ASN A 28 -0.02 -3.74 -5.30
N THR A 29 -0.05 -4.82 -6.07
CA THR A 29 0.81 -5.98 -5.86
C THR A 29 2.02 -5.90 -6.79
N ASP A 30 3.11 -6.53 -6.37
CA ASP A 30 4.31 -6.69 -7.20
C ASP A 30 3.97 -7.33 -8.56
N SER A 31 3.13 -8.36 -8.57
CA SER A 31 2.64 -9.02 -9.80
C SER A 31 1.95 -8.05 -10.77
N ARG A 32 1.14 -7.12 -10.27
CA ARG A 32 0.45 -6.11 -11.09
C ARG A 32 1.42 -5.09 -11.68
N CYS A 33 2.45 -4.71 -10.92
CA CYS A 33 3.51 -3.83 -11.41
C CYS A 33 4.34 -4.52 -12.49
N LYS A 34 4.77 -5.77 -12.26
CA LYS A 34 5.54 -6.57 -13.21
C LYS A 34 4.80 -6.82 -14.52
N ALA A 35 3.49 -7.05 -14.49
CA ALA A 35 2.67 -7.18 -15.70
C ALA A 35 2.70 -5.91 -16.59
N ARG A 36 3.06 -4.76 -16.01
CA ARG A 36 3.21 -3.48 -16.71
C ARG A 36 4.68 -3.10 -16.96
N GLN A 37 5.62 -4.01 -16.71
CA GLN A 37 7.06 -3.76 -16.77
C GLN A 37 7.51 -2.67 -15.79
N LEU A 38 6.88 -2.64 -14.60
CA LEU A 38 7.15 -1.69 -13.52
C LEU A 38 7.57 -2.45 -12.25
N GLU A 39 8.24 -1.77 -11.33
CA GLU A 39 8.52 -2.28 -9.98
C GLU A 39 7.58 -1.65 -8.94
N LEU A 40 7.21 -2.38 -7.90
CA LEU A 40 6.43 -1.81 -6.80
C LEU A 40 7.35 -1.19 -5.74
N ASN A 41 7.18 0.10 -5.47
CA ASN A 41 7.81 0.71 -4.30
C ASN A 41 6.96 0.43 -3.05
N GLU A 42 7.34 -0.54 -2.23
CA GLU A 42 6.59 -0.94 -1.04
C GLU A 42 6.45 0.17 0.03
N ARG A 43 7.40 1.11 0.08
CA ARG A 43 7.31 2.27 1.00
C ARG A 43 6.22 3.26 0.59
N THR A 44 5.90 3.35 -0.69
CA THR A 44 4.97 4.37 -1.22
C THR A 44 3.75 3.79 -1.93
N CYS A 45 3.72 2.48 -2.13
CA CYS A 45 2.75 1.71 -2.89
C CYS A 45 2.53 2.21 -4.33
N ARG A 46 3.56 2.85 -4.90
CA ARG A 46 3.53 3.36 -6.28
C ARG A 46 4.27 2.40 -7.22
N PRO A 47 3.73 2.16 -8.43
CA PRO A 47 4.52 1.60 -9.51
C PRO A 47 5.65 2.58 -9.88
N LEU A 48 6.86 2.07 -10.02
CA LEU A 48 8.04 2.74 -10.55
C LEU A 48 8.30 2.22 -11.96
N THR A 49 8.57 3.15 -12.88
CA THR A 49 9.09 2.86 -14.23
C THR A 49 10.56 2.50 -14.16
#